data_AF-A0A9D9CT60-F1
#
_entry.id   AF-A0A9D9CT60-F1
#
_cell.length_a   1.000
_cell.length_b   1.000
_cell.length_c   1.000
_cell.angle_alpha   90.00
_cell.angle_beta   90.00
_cell.angle_gamma   90.00
#
_symmetry.space_group_name_H-M   'P 1'
#
loop_
_entity.id
_entity.type
_entity.pdbx_description
1 polymer ?
#
loop_
_entity_poly.entity_id
_entity_poly.type
_entity_poly.pdbx_seq_one_letter_code
_entity_poly.pdbx_strand_id
1 'polypeptide(L)' 'MGLIIFLLLLGDILVLAELLFIPGTIFTGLLGLGSIVGSCYLAYNNISPTVSIIIFVVNIVVLVIATILLLRAKTW' A
#
# COMPACT_ATOMS: atom_id res chain seq x y z
N MET A 1 -2.25 9.40 -14.84
CA MET A 1 -2.10 7.93 -14.90
C MET A 1 -0.77 7.45 -14.30
N GLY A 2 0.39 7.80 -14.87
CA GLY A 2 1.70 7.26 -14.44
C GLY A 2 2.05 7.52 -12.97
N LEU A 3 1.78 8.73 -12.47
CA LEU A 3 1.99 9.08 -11.06
C LEU A 3 1.17 8.21 -10.08
N ILE A 4 -0.09 7.90 -10.44
CA ILE A 4 -0.98 7.09 -9.61
C ILE A 4 -0.42 5.67 -9.49
N ILE A 5 -0.03 5.06 -10.61
CA ILE A 5 0.56 3.72 -10.64
C ILE A 5 1.87 3.70 -9.85
N PHE A 6 2.70 4.73 -10.00
CA PHE A 6 3.94 4.86 -9.25
C PHE A 6 3.72 4.93 -7.74
N LEU A 7 2.79 5.78 -7.27
CA LEU A 7 2.45 5.89 -5.84
C LEU A 7 1.87 4.60 -5.27
N LEU A 8 1.09 3.87 -6.06
CA LEU A 8 0.46 2.61 -5.67
C LEU A 8 1.53 1.53 -5.47
N LEU A 9 2.40 1.32 -6.48
CA LEU A 9 3.50 0.37 -6.40
C LEU A 9 4.52 0.74 -5.31
N LEU A 10 4.87 2.02 -5.19
CA LEU A 10 5.79 2.51 -4.18
C LEU A 10 5.21 2.33 -2.77
N GLY A 11 3.90 2.57 -2.61
CA GLY A 11 3.18 2.32 -1.36
C GLY A 11 3.25 0.84 -0.94
N ASP A 12 2.92 -0.07 -1.83
CA ASP A 12 2.97 -1.52 -1.58
C ASP A 12 4.39 -1.99 -1.23
N ILE A 13 5.40 -1.53 -1.98
CA ILE A 13 6.80 -1.91 -1.74
C ILE A 13 7.27 -1.38 -0.39
N LEU A 14 6.96 -0.13 -0.02
CA LEU A 14 7.36 0.44 1.26
C LEU A 14 6.71 -0.28 2.43
N VAL A 15 5.42 -0.61 2.32
CA VAL A 15 4.74 -1.37 3.37
C VAL A 15 5.37 -2.76 3.48
N LEU A 16 5.56 -3.47 2.37
CA LEU A 16 6.24 -4.78 2.38
C LEU A 16 7.67 -4.70 2.94
N ALA A 17 8.41 -3.64 2.63
CA ALA A 17 9.78 -3.44 3.12
C ALA A 17 9.84 -3.25 4.63
N GLU A 18 8.93 -2.45 5.21
CA GLU A 18 8.84 -2.31 6.68
C GLU A 18 8.50 -3.66 7.33
N LEU A 19 7.54 -4.37 6.76
CA LEU A 19 6.99 -5.61 7.29
C LEU A 19 8.01 -6.77 7.20
N LEU A 20 8.87 -6.80 6.18
CA LEU A 20 9.91 -7.84 5.98
C LEU A 20 11.25 -7.53 6.66
N PHE A 21 11.76 -6.29 6.57
CA PHE A 21 13.15 -6.00 6.92
C PHE A 21 13.32 -5.29 8.25
N ILE A 22 12.41 -4.39 8.64
CA ILE A 22 12.61 -3.50 9.80
C ILE A 22 11.28 -3.22 10.51
N PRO A 23 10.72 -4.18 11.28
CA PRO A 23 9.59 -3.88 12.14
C PRO A 23 10.02 -2.83 13.16
N GLY A 24 9.25 -1.74 13.25
CA GLY A 24 9.51 -0.63 14.16
C GLY A 24 10.02 0.65 13.51
N THR A 25 10.33 0.66 12.20
CA THR A 25 10.52 1.93 11.47
C THR A 25 9.20 2.50 11.00
N ILE A 26 8.45 3.11 11.94
CA ILE A 26 7.16 3.77 11.68
C ILE A 26 7.20 4.65 10.42
N PHE A 27 8.35 5.27 10.12
CA PHE A 27 8.56 6.11 8.94
C PHE A 27 8.29 5.42 7.61
N THR A 28 8.77 4.18 7.42
CA THR A 28 8.64 3.45 6.15
C THR A 28 7.19 3.05 5.91
N GLY A 29 6.49 2.60 6.97
CA GLY A 29 5.07 2.31 6.94
C GLY A 29 4.19 3.52 6.71
N LEU A 30 4.50 4.62 7.40
CA LEU A 30 3.74 5.86 7.26
C LEU A 30 3.86 6.43 5.85
N LEU A 31 5.06 6.38 5.25
CA LEU A 31 5.28 6.77 3.85
C LEU A 31 4.59 5.83 2.87
N GLY A 32 4.58 4.52 3.16
CA GLY A 32 3.85 3.52 2.38
C GLY A 32 2.34 3.76 2.40
N LEU A 33 1.75 3.91 3.58
CA LEU A 33 0.34 4.26 3.77
C LEU A 33 -0.01 5.61 3.14
N GLY A 34 0.85 6.62 3.30
CA GLY A 34 0.67 7.93 2.67
C GLY A 34 0.67 7.85 1.14
N SER A 35 1.49 6.99 0.57
CA SER A 35 1.54 6.76 -0.88
C SER A 35 0.28 6.04 -1.38
N ILE A 36 -0.22 5.05 -0.63
CA ILE A 36 -1.49 4.36 -0.91
C ILE A 36 -2.67 5.34 -0.85
N VAL A 37 -2.78 6.15 0.21
CA VAL A 37 -3.83 7.15 0.36
C VAL A 37 -3.73 8.21 -0.74
N GLY A 38 -2.53 8.69 -1.05
CA GLY A 38 -2.28 9.63 -2.14
C GLY A 38 -2.69 9.09 -3.51
N SER A 39 -2.42 7.80 -3.77
CA SER A 39 -2.85 7.14 -5.01
C SER A 39 -4.38 7.04 -5.11
N CYS A 40 -5.07 6.74 -4.01
CA CYS A 40 -6.54 6.65 -3.97
C CYS A 40 -7.20 8.02 -4.18
N TYR A 41 -6.66 9.07 -3.55
CA TYR A 41 -7.12 10.45 -3.72
C TYR A 41 -6.94 10.92 -5.16
N LEU A 42 -5.76 10.70 -5.75
CA LEU A 42 -5.48 11.07 -7.13
C LEU A 42 -6.31 10.25 -8.13
N ALA A 43 -6.58 8.98 -7.86
CA ALA A 43 -7.46 8.16 -8.68
C ALA A 43 -8.92 8.64 -8.63
N TYR A 44 -9.39 9.07 -7.45
CA TYR A 44 -10.72 9.65 -7.28
C TYR A 44 -10.87 10.96 -8.07
N ASN A 45 -9.87 11.84 -7.98
CA ASN A 45 -9.94 13.17 -8.60
C ASN A 45 -9.70 13.16 -10.11
N ASN A 46 -8.85 12.26 -10.63
CA ASN A 46 -8.39 12.33 -12.02
C ASN A 46 -8.94 11.22 -12.94
N ILE A 47 -9.58 10.18 -12.41
CA ILE A 47 -10.06 9.04 -13.22
C ILE A 47 -11.57 8.86 -13.05
N SER A 48 -11.98 8.32 -11.90
CA SER A 48 -13.39 8.07 -11.58
C SER A 48 -13.50 7.57 -10.13
N PRO A 49 -14.59 7.90 -9.42
CA PRO A 49 -14.88 7.33 -8.10
C PRO A 49 -14.87 5.80 -8.07
N THR A 50 -15.38 5.15 -9.14
CA THR A 50 -15.47 3.68 -9.21
C THR A 50 -14.09 3.03 -9.25
N VAL A 51 -13.15 3.64 -9.99
CA VAL A 51 -11.77 3.15 -10.09
C VAL A 51 -11.03 3.30 -8.76
N SER A 52 -11.25 4.40 -8.05
CA SER A 52 -10.67 4.61 -6.72
C SER A 52 -11.14 3.56 -5.71
N ILE A 53 -12.43 3.20 -5.73
CA ILE A 53 -12.99 2.14 -4.86
C ILE A 53 -12.34 0.79 -5.17
N ILE A 54 -12.18 0.43 -6.44
CA ILE A 54 -11.52 -0.82 -6.83
C ILE A 54 -10.08 -0.86 -6.32
N ILE A 55 -9.31 0.21 -6.54
CA ILE A 55 -7.92 0.32 -6.07
C ILE A 55 -7.84 0.19 -4.54
N PHE A 56 -8.75 0.85 -3.82
CA PHE A 56 -8.81 0.79 -2.37
C PHE A 56 -9.07 -0.63 -1.85
N VAL A 57 -10.04 -1.34 -2.43
CA VAL A 57 -10.37 -2.72 -2.06
C VAL A 57 -9.19 -3.66 -2.35
N VAL A 58 -8.54 -3.52 -3.51
CA VAL A 58 -7.36 -4.33 -3.87
C VAL A 58 -6.22 -4.10 -2.88
N ASN A 59 -5.92 -2.84 -2.53
CA ASN A 59 -4.86 -2.52 -1.56
C ASN A 59 -5.13 -3.13 -0.18
N ILE A 60 -6.37 -3.09 0.30
CA ILE A 60 -6.73 -3.75 1.57
C ILE A 60 -6.46 -5.25 1.50
N VAL A 61 -6.87 -5.90 0.41
CA VAL A 61 -6.67 -7.34 0.23
C VAL A 61 -5.18 -7.68 0.21
N VAL A 62 -4.37 -6.91 -0.52
CA VAL A 62 -2.91 -7.10 -0.59
C VAL A 62 -2.27 -6.93 0.79
N LEU A 63 -2.61 -5.87 1.53
CA LEU A 63 -2.10 -5.60 2.88
C LEU A 63 -2.46 -6.70 3.87
N VAL A 64 -3.70 -7.19 3.82
CA VAL A 64 -4.15 -8.30 4.68
C VAL A 64 -3.39 -9.58 4.35
N ILE A 65 -3.26 -9.93 3.06
CA ILE A 65 -2.50 -11.11 2.63
C ILE A 65 -1.03 -10.99 3.05
N ALA A 66 -0.40 -9.84 2.83
CA ALA A 66 0.99 -9.57 3.21
C ALA A 66 1.18 -9.74 4.73
N THR A 67 0.25 -9.21 5.53
CA THR A 67 0.29 -9.32 6.99
C THR A 67 0.11 -10.78 7.44
N ILE A 68 -0.84 -11.51 6.86
CA ILE A 68 -1.03 -12.94 7.15
C ILE A 68 0.22 -13.75 6.79
N LEU A 69 0.81 -13.51 5.61
CA LEU A 69 2.02 -14.19 5.18
C LEU A 69 3.18 -13.92 6.14
N LEU A 70 3.32 -12.69 6.64
CA LEU A 70 4.35 -12.34 7.60
C LEU A 70 4.14 -12.97 8.98
N LEU A 71 2.91 -12.94 9.50
CA LEU A 71 2.57 -13.67 10.72
C LEU A 71 2.83 -15.18 10.58
N ARG A 72 2.66 -15.74 9.37
CA ARG A 72 2.95 -17.16 9.08
C ARG A 72 4.43 -17.45 8.87
N ALA A 73 5.18 -16.51 8.30
CA ALA A 73 6.58 -16.70 7.95
C ALA A 73 7.44 -16.88 9.20
N LYS A 74 6.96 -16.48 10.39
CA LYS A 74 7.74 -16.45 11.64
C LYS A 74 9.13 -15.84 11.40
N THR A 75 9.21 -14.89 10.47
CA THR A 75 10.44 -14.10 10.22
C THR A 75 10.74 -13.19 11.41
N TRP A 76 9.87 -13.27 12.43
CA TRP A 76 10.01 -12.82 13.80
C TRP A 76 9.46 -13.92 14.72
#